data_AF-A0A534NA94-F1
#
_entry.id   AF-A0A534NA94-F1
#
_cell.length_a   1.000
_cell.length_b   1.000
_cell.length_c   1.000
_cell.angle_alpha   90.00
_cell.angle_beta   90.00
_cell.angle_gamma   90.00
#
_symmetry.space_group_name_H-M   'P 1'
#
loop_
_entity.id
_entity.type
_entity.pdbx_description
1 polymer ?
#
loop_
_entity_poly.entity_id
_entity_poly.type
_entity_poly.pdbx_seq_one_letter_code
_entity_poly.pdbx_strand_id
1 'polypeptide(L)' 'MKRLCLVLLVLGCARSEPEVPILNYHSAGGDVADDYNVPVTAFEQQLDWLAKKGFHTVSLHDLIESRRTRTPL' A
#
# COMPACT_ATOMS: atom_id res chain seq x y z
N MET A 1 23.47 -26.58 14.89
CA MET A 1 22.05 -26.90 14.59
C MET A 1 21.07 -25.91 15.20
N LYS A 2 21.06 -25.65 16.51
CA LYS A 2 20.14 -24.68 17.15
C LYS A 2 20.20 -23.24 16.58
N ARG A 3 21.39 -22.76 16.23
CA ARG A 3 21.58 -21.42 15.62
C ARG A 3 21.03 -21.31 14.19
N LEU A 4 20.99 -22.43 13.44
CA LEU A 4 20.47 -22.47 12.08
C LEU A 4 18.93 -22.42 12.06
N CYS A 5 18.28 -23.12 13.01
CA CYS A 5 16.83 -23.03 13.20
C CYS A 5 16.37 -21.62 13.57
N LEU A 6 17.15 -20.90 14.39
CA LEU A 6 16.81 -19.54 14.81
C LEU A 6 16.84 -18.55 13.62
N VAL A 7 17.81 -18.67 12.73
CA VAL A 7 17.92 -17.80 11.53
C VAL A 7 16.76 -18.07 10.55
N LEU A 8 16.39 -19.33 10.35
CA LEU A 8 15.25 -19.70 9.49
C LEU A 8 13.90 -19.23 10.05
N LEU A 9 13.74 -19.22 11.38
CA LEU A 9 12.56 -18.69 12.06
C LEU A 9 12.44 -17.16 11.90
N VAL A 10 13.54 -16.42 12.00
CA VAL A 10 13.53 -14.95 11.81
C VAL A 10 13.23 -14.56 10.37
N LEU A 11 13.74 -15.31 9.38
CA LEU A 11 13.42 -15.10 7.96
C LEU A 11 11.96 -15.44 7.62
N GLY A 12 11.37 -16.43 8.28
CA GLY A 12 9.95 -16.79 8.12
C GLY A 12 8.98 -15.77 8.70
N CYS A 13 9.44 -14.87 9.58
CA CYS A 13 8.64 -13.79 10.15
C CYS A 13 8.71 -12.48 9.36
N ALA A 14 9.54 -12.40 8.32
CA ALA A 14 9.53 -11.27 7.40
C ALA A 14 8.23 -11.33 6.57
N ARG A 15 7.18 -10.70 7.08
CA ARG A 15 5.91 -10.54 6.39
C ARG A 15 6.21 -9.80 5.09
N SER A 16 6.00 -10.45 3.95
CA SER A 16 6.18 -9.81 2.65
C SER A 16 5.16 -8.67 2.56
N GLU A 17 5.65 -7.43 2.52
CA GLU A 17 4.80 -6.30 2.15
C GLU A 17 4.27 -6.52 0.73
N PRO A 18 3.00 -6.19 0.44
CA PRO A 18 2.50 -6.30 -0.91
C PRO A 18 3.31 -5.40 -1.82
N GLU A 19 3.71 -5.91 -2.98
CA GLU A 19 4.44 -5.15 -4.00
C GLU A 19 3.68 -3.87 -4.41
N VAL A 20 2.35 -3.93 -4.42
CA VAL A 20 1.47 -2.79 -4.68
C VAL A 20 0.37 -2.74 -3.60
N PRO A 21 0.45 -1.82 -2.63
CA PRO A 21 -0.62 -1.63 -1.66
C PRO A 21 -1.86 -1.01 -2.33
N ILE A 22 -3.04 -1.55 -2.03
CA ILE A 22 -4.32 -1.03 -2.52
C ILE A 22 -5.03 -0.35 -1.35
N LEU A 23 -5.24 0.96 -1.46
CA LEU A 23 -6.02 1.74 -0.50
C LEU A 23 -7.48 1.77 -0.95
N ASN A 24 -8.39 1.43 -0.04
CA ASN A 24 -9.82 1.41 -0.31
C ASN A 24 -10.52 2.51 0.52
N TYR A 25 -11.20 3.43 -0.16
CA TYR A 25 -11.98 4.50 0.44
C TYR A 25 -13.45 4.30 0.09
N HIS A 26 -14.33 4.45 1.07
CA HIS A 26 -15.78 4.34 0.83
C HIS A 26 -16.36 5.68 0.40
N SER A 27 -16.05 6.76 1.12
CA SER A 27 -16.40 8.13 0.74
C SER A 27 -15.33 9.13 1.18
N ALA A 28 -15.16 10.18 0.38
CA ALA A 28 -14.30 11.31 0.68
C ALA A 28 -15.10 12.60 0.49
N GLY A 29 -15.58 13.18 1.59
CA GLY A 29 -16.51 14.30 1.53
C GLY A 29 -16.87 14.84 2.91
N GLY A 30 -17.54 16.00 2.94
CA GLY A 30 -17.96 16.66 4.18
C GLY A 30 -16.81 16.94 5.16
N ASP A 31 -17.17 17.23 6.41
CA ASP A 31 -16.23 17.64 7.46
C ASP A 31 -16.10 16.63 8.61
N VAL A 32 -16.95 15.60 8.65
CA VAL A 32 -17.03 14.64 9.76
C VAL A 32 -16.39 13.32 9.35
N ALA A 33 -15.42 12.85 10.14
CA ALA A 33 -14.84 11.53 9.95
C ALA A 33 -15.73 10.45 10.61
N ASP A 34 -15.91 9.34 9.91
CA ASP A 34 -16.52 8.12 10.43
C ASP A 34 -15.86 6.87 9.81
N ASP A 35 -16.41 5.69 10.07
CA ASP A 35 -15.86 4.41 9.61
C ASP A 35 -15.79 4.28 8.07
N TYR A 36 -16.58 5.07 7.34
CA TYR A 36 -16.73 5.03 5.89
C TYR A 36 -16.50 6.38 5.21
N ASN A 37 -16.29 7.46 5.97
CA ASN A 37 -16.06 8.80 5.42
C ASN A 37 -14.76 9.42 5.92
N VAL A 38 -13.95 9.87 4.96
CA VAL A 38 -12.76 10.68 5.22
C VAL A 38 -13.06 12.13 4.79
N PRO A 39 -12.92 13.13 5.66
CA PRO A 39 -13.02 14.53 5.26
C PRO A 39 -12.03 14.86 4.15
N VAL A 40 -12.41 15.74 3.21
CA VAL A 40 -11.59 16.03 2.02
C VAL A 40 -10.18 16.49 2.39
N THR A 41 -10.05 17.35 3.40
CA THR A 41 -8.75 17.85 3.87
C THR A 41 -7.85 16.74 4.43
N ALA A 42 -8.43 15.74 5.10
CA ALA A 42 -7.69 14.59 5.60
C ALA A 42 -7.28 13.65 4.46
N PHE A 43 -8.16 13.46 3.46
CA PHE A 43 -7.85 12.68 2.27
C PHE A 43 -6.67 13.29 1.49
N GLU A 44 -6.67 14.61 1.29
CA GLU A 44 -5.54 15.34 0.66
C GLU A 44 -4.24 15.15 1.44
N GLN A 45 -4.27 15.29 2.77
CA GLN A 45 -3.10 15.08 3.62
C GLN A 45 -2.55 13.65 3.54
N GLN A 46 -3.42 12.64 3.40
CA GLN A 46 -3.02 11.25 3.22
C GLN A 46 -2.30 11.06 1.87
N LEU A 47 -2.83 11.64 0.79
CA LEU A 47 -2.20 11.58 -0.53
C LEU A 47 -0.84 12.29 -0.54
N ASP A 48 -0.76 13.48 0.07
CA ASP A 48 0.50 14.21 0.22
C ASP A 48 1.55 13.42 1.01
N TRP A 49 1.12 12.74 2.08
CA TRP A 49 2.01 11.91 2.87
C TRP A 49 2.55 10.72 2.06
N LEU A 50 1.70 10.06 1.26
CA LEU A 50 2.11 8.97 0.38
C LEU A 50 3.14 9.44 -0.66
N ALA A 51 2.88 10.56 -1.32
CA ALA A 51 3.81 11.16 -2.27
C ALA A 51 5.16 11.49 -1.62
N LYS A 52 5.16 12.09 -0.41
CA LYS A 52 6.39 12.38 0.36
C LYS A 52 7.18 11.14 0.76
N LYS A 53 6.53 9.99 0.85
CA LYS A 53 7.16 8.69 1.14
C LYS A 53 7.63 7.95 -0.11
N GLY A 54 7.45 8.53 -1.30
CA GLY A 54 7.87 7.94 -2.57
C GLY A 54 6.86 6.94 -3.15
N PHE A 55 5.63 6.91 -2.66
CA PHE A 55 4.57 6.15 -3.32
C PHE A 55 4.11 6.89 -4.58
N HIS A 56 3.75 6.12 -5.59
CA HIS A 56 3.18 6.61 -6.84
C HIS A 56 1.82 5.94 -7.07
N THR A 57 0.82 6.74 -7.44
CA THR A 57 -0.48 6.21 -7.85
C THR A 57 -0.35 5.63 -9.26
N VAL A 58 -0.72 4.36 -9.42
CA VAL A 58 -0.77 3.68 -10.71
C VAL A 58 -2.22 3.37 -11.06
N SER A 59 -2.54 3.32 -12.36
CA SER A 59 -3.84 2.84 -12.78
C SER A 59 -3.91 1.32 -12.64
N LEU A 60 -5.13 0.77 -12.51
CA LEU A 60 -5.32 -0.68 -12.58
C LEU A 60 -4.86 -1.26 -13.93
N HIS A 61 -4.96 -0.47 -15.01
CA HIS A 61 -4.49 -0.87 -16.32
C HIS A 61 -2.97 -1.06 -16.36
N ASP A 62 -2.20 -0.12 -15.80
CA ASP A 62 -0.74 -0.20 -15.75
C ASP A 62 -0.30 -1.41 -14.91
N LEU A 63 -0.99 -1.69 -13.81
CA LEU A 63 -0.77 -2.87 -12.98
C LEU A 63 -1.05 -4.19 -13.73
N ILE A 64 -2.10 -4.24 -14.53
CA ILE A 64 -2.42 -5.42 -15.33
C ILE A 64 -1.38 -5.60 -16.44
N GLU A 65 -0.97 -4.51 -17.09
CA GLU A 65 -0.01 -4.55 -18.18
C GLU A 65 1.37 -4.99 -17.69
N SER A 66 1.86 -4.40 -16.59
CA SER A 66 3.16 -4.76 -15.99
C SER A 66 3.23 -6.25 -15.64
N ARG A 67 2.14 -6.82 -15.11
CA ARG A 67 2.02 -8.25 -14.82
C ARG A 67 2.00 -9.10 -16.09
N ARG A 68 1.31 -8.64 -17.14
CA ARG A 68 1.22 -9.35 -18.43
C ARG A 68 2.57 -9.42 -19.14
N THR A 69 3.30 -8.32 -19.15
CA THR A 69 4.60 -8.18 -19.83
C THR A 69 5.78 -8.58 -18.95
N ARG A 70 5.56 -8.76 -17.64
CA ARG A 70 6.60 -8.95 -16.61
C ARG A 70 7.60 -7.79 -16.56
N THR A 71 7.11 -6.57 -16.78
CA THR A 71 7.91 -5.36 -16.61
C THR A 71 7.65 -4.75 -15.23
N PRO A 72 8.63 -4.04 -14.64
CA PRO A 72 8.40 -3.25 -13.43
C PRO A 72 7.32 -2.18 -13.64
N LEU A 73 6.69 -1.75 -12.54
CA LEU A 73 5.87 -0.55 -12.46
C LEU A 73 6.72 0.72 -12.37
#